data_AF-A0A260PFE1-F1
#
_entry.id   AF-A0A260PFE1-F1
#
_cell.length_a   1.000
_cell.length_b   1.000
_cell.length_c   1.000
_cell.angle_alpha   90.00
_cell.angle_beta   90.00
_cell.angle_gamma   90.00
#
_symmetry.space_group_name_H-M   'P 1'
#
loop_
_entity.id
_entity.type
_entity.pdbx_description
1 polymer ?
#
loop_
_entity_poly.entity_id
_entity_poly.type
_entity_poly.pdbx_seq_one_letter_code
_entity_poly.pdbx_strand_id
1 'polypeptide(L)'
;MNSQSLEQVPPAIVVPAPTVVVEPQVTIPSELLDRLVPPDPGLLTQPVATIIAALIALLAARIAWRGVQKQIHSTAQNVERQISAEHARHRRTERVTALAVTVELAERSHQAAREAAKARTRGTADEITACSQRLQELHDERKVMLARLQLLGMESSFGAFATFHLAINKTARSLGKPDFLQKATEMLPIKAALVDTFMGDLNVQAEGAKRAERKKRFRLPWTRQVATEGVDPIPADNPSPEETESSSRGSKPSRR
;
A
#
# COMPACT_ATOMS: atom_id res chain seq x y z
N MET A 1 15.34 11.01 -27.65
CA MET A 1 15.88 9.77 -28.25
C MET A 1 14.70 8.97 -28.75
N ASN A 2 14.81 8.52 -30.00
CA ASN A 2 13.71 8.32 -30.93
C ASN A 2 12.88 7.06 -30.63
N SER A 3 11.58 7.24 -30.38
CA SER A 3 10.59 6.17 -30.38
C SER A 3 10.19 5.89 -31.83
N GLN A 4 10.75 4.84 -32.42
CA GLN A 4 10.29 4.29 -33.69
C GLN A 4 8.92 3.64 -33.48
N SER A 5 7.87 4.28 -33.96
CA SER A 5 6.55 3.67 -34.11
C SER A 5 6.63 2.63 -35.23
N LEU A 6 6.54 1.35 -34.89
CA LEU A 6 6.37 0.28 -35.87
C LEU A 6 4.94 0.36 -36.42
N GLU A 7 4.85 0.79 -37.68
CA GLU A 7 3.63 0.89 -38.46
C GLU A 7 3.09 -0.53 -38.72
N GLN A 8 2.05 -0.90 -37.97
CA GLN A 8 1.39 -2.19 -38.08
C GLN A 8 0.48 -2.20 -39.31
N VAL A 9 0.97 -2.80 -40.40
CA VAL A 9 0.19 -3.02 -41.63
C VAL A 9 -0.98 -3.97 -41.31
N PRO A 10 -2.25 -3.60 -41.59
CA PRO A 10 -3.39 -4.48 -41.37
C PRO A 10 -3.34 -5.68 -42.34
N PRO A 11 -3.73 -6.89 -41.92
CA PRO A 11 -3.79 -8.04 -42.82
C PRO A 11 -4.88 -7.82 -43.88
N ALA A 12 -4.50 -8.03 -45.14
CA ALA A 12 -5.40 -7.98 -46.28
C ALA A 12 -6.53 -9.02 -46.11
N ILE A 13 -7.77 -8.53 -46.07
CA ILE A 13 -8.98 -9.35 -46.08
C ILE A 13 -9.11 -9.93 -47.49
N VAL A 14 -8.73 -11.19 -47.67
CA VAL A 14 -9.00 -11.97 -48.89
C VAL A 14 -10.48 -12.37 -48.84
N VAL A 15 -11.31 -11.66 -49.59
CA VAL A 15 -12.72 -12.03 -49.83
C VAL A 15 -12.74 -13.16 -50.87
N PRO A 16 -13.15 -14.39 -50.55
CA PRO A 16 -13.31 -15.43 -51.56
C PRO A 16 -14.49 -15.08 -52.47
N ALA A 17 -14.25 -15.17 -53.78
CA ALA A 17 -15.24 -14.95 -54.83
C ALA A 17 -16.43 -15.93 -54.68
N PRO A 18 -17.68 -15.49 -54.90
CA PRO A 18 -18.84 -16.37 -54.86
C PRO A 18 -18.85 -17.27 -56.11
N THR A 19 -18.46 -18.52 -55.95
CA THR A 19 -18.75 -19.59 -56.91
C THR A 19 -20.24 -19.90 -56.83
N VAL A 20 -21.01 -19.40 -57.79
CA VAL A 20 -22.41 -19.76 -57.98
C VAL A 20 -22.47 -21.21 -58.49
N VAL A 21 -22.61 -22.15 -57.56
CA VAL A 21 -22.97 -23.53 -57.85
C VAL A 21 -24.47 -23.54 -58.08
N VAL A 22 -24.88 -23.62 -59.35
CA VAL A 22 -26.28 -23.86 -59.72
C VAL A 22 -26.58 -25.32 -59.42
N GLU A 23 -27.11 -25.59 -58.23
CA GLU A 23 -27.68 -26.90 -57.91
C GLU A 23 -28.92 -27.11 -58.80
N PRO A 24 -29.01 -28.22 -59.55
CA PRO A 24 -30.23 -28.55 -60.28
C PRO A 24 -31.36 -28.75 -59.27
N GLN A 25 -32.34 -27.84 -59.27
CA GLN A 25 -33.58 -28.00 -58.53
C GLN A 25 -34.34 -29.19 -59.12
N VAL A 26 -34.06 -30.38 -58.61
CA VAL A 26 -34.93 -31.54 -58.79
C VAL A 26 -36.14 -31.29 -57.90
N THR A 27 -37.22 -30.81 -58.51
CA THR A 27 -38.54 -30.72 -57.88
C THR A 27 -39.02 -32.12 -57.58
N ILE A 28 -38.65 -32.65 -56.40
CA ILE A 28 -39.19 -33.88 -55.87
C ILE A 28 -40.65 -33.58 -55.52
N PRO A 29 -41.63 -34.31 -56.08
CA PRO A 29 -43.04 -34.11 -55.75
C PRO A 29 -43.23 -34.29 -54.24
N SER A 30 -43.81 -33.27 -53.61
CA SER A 30 -43.99 -33.17 -52.15
C SER A 30 -44.70 -34.38 -51.54
N GLU A 31 -45.50 -35.09 -52.34
CA GLU A 31 -46.23 -36.30 -51.96
C GLU A 31 -45.31 -37.50 -51.62
N LEU A 32 -44.08 -37.55 -52.16
CA LEU A 32 -43.12 -38.61 -51.86
C LEU A 32 -42.29 -38.33 -50.60
N LEU A 33 -42.11 -37.06 -50.23
CA LEU A 33 -41.45 -36.70 -48.97
C LEU A 33 -42.34 -37.06 -47.78
N ASP A 34 -43.64 -36.76 -47.86
CA ASP A 34 -44.59 -37.03 -46.75
C ASP A 34 -44.75 -38.53 -46.43
N ARG A 35 -44.44 -39.43 -47.36
CA ARG A 35 -44.50 -40.88 -47.13
C ARG A 35 -43.22 -41.50 -46.58
N LEU A 36 -42.10 -40.78 -46.63
CA LEU A 36 -40.81 -41.22 -46.09
C LEU A 36 -40.51 -40.60 -44.72
N VAL A 37 -41.32 -39.65 -44.25
CA VAL A 37 -41.26 -39.14 -42.88
C VAL A 37 -41.80 -40.24 -41.96
N PRO A 38 -40.95 -40.87 -41.12
CA PRO A 38 -41.46 -41.80 -40.11
C PRO A 38 -42.49 -41.07 -39.25
N PRO A 39 -43.61 -41.71 -38.85
CA PRO A 39 -44.63 -41.06 -38.04
C PRO A 39 -43.97 -40.44 -36.81
N ASP A 40 -44.04 -39.10 -36.71
CA ASP A 40 -43.38 -38.35 -35.65
C ASP A 40 -43.74 -38.96 -34.29
N PRO A 41 -42.77 -39.47 -33.50
CA PRO A 41 -43.02 -39.90 -32.12
C PRO A 41 -43.26 -38.70 -31.18
N GLY A 42 -43.82 -37.60 -31.70
CA GLY A 42 -43.39 -36.23 -31.38
C GLY A 42 -44.21 -35.47 -30.34
N LEU A 43 -45.42 -35.90 -29.98
CA LEU A 43 -46.26 -35.08 -29.08
C LEU A 43 -45.95 -35.29 -27.59
N LEU A 44 -45.42 -36.44 -27.18
CA LEU A 44 -45.09 -36.73 -25.78
C LEU A 44 -43.59 -36.64 -25.47
N THR A 45 -42.72 -36.75 -26.48
CA THR A 45 -41.26 -36.66 -26.32
C THR A 45 -40.77 -35.22 -26.19
N GLN A 46 -41.47 -34.26 -26.82
CA GLN A 46 -41.14 -32.84 -26.78
C GLN A 46 -41.19 -32.21 -25.38
N PRO A 47 -42.25 -32.37 -24.55
CA PRO A 47 -42.27 -31.78 -23.20
C PRO A 47 -41.23 -32.42 -22.27
N VAL A 48 -40.95 -33.71 -22.43
CA VAL A 48 -39.94 -34.43 -21.63
C VAL A 48 -38.54 -33.90 -21.94
N ALA A 49 -38.21 -33.64 -23.21
CA ALA A 49 -36.94 -33.07 -23.61
C ALA A 49 -36.72 -31.67 -23.00
N THR A 50 -37.75 -30.83 -22.98
CA THR A 50 -37.68 -29.48 -22.36
C THR A 50 -37.43 -29.55 -20.86
N ILE A 51 -38.09 -30.48 -20.15
CA ILE A 51 -37.89 -30.68 -18.71
C ILE A 51 -36.44 -31.12 -18.42
N ILE A 52 -35.92 -32.08 -19.20
CA ILE A 52 -34.54 -32.55 -19.04
C ILE A 52 -33.55 -31.40 -19.32
N ALA A 53 -33.76 -30.63 -20.39
CA ALA A 53 -32.92 -29.47 -20.71
C ALA A 53 -32.93 -28.42 -19.59
N ALA A 54 -34.10 -28.12 -19.02
CA ALA A 54 -34.22 -27.19 -17.89
C ALA A 54 -33.47 -27.69 -16.64
N LEU A 55 -33.53 -28.99 -16.34
CA LEU A 55 -32.79 -29.58 -15.22
C LEU A 55 -31.27 -29.50 -15.42
N ILE A 56 -30.79 -29.77 -16.64
CA ILE A 56 -29.37 -29.63 -16.98
C ILE A 56 -28.93 -28.17 -16.83
N ALA A 57 -29.74 -27.22 -17.29
CA ALA A 57 -29.45 -25.79 -17.16
C ALA A 57 -29.36 -25.35 -15.68
N LEU A 58 -30.28 -25.82 -14.82
CA LEU A 58 -30.23 -25.55 -13.38
C LEU A 58 -28.99 -26.16 -12.71
N LEU A 59 -28.57 -27.37 -13.12
CA LEU A 59 -27.37 -28.01 -12.61
C LEU A 59 -26.11 -27.23 -13.02
N ALA A 60 -26.03 -26.79 -14.28
CA ALA A 60 -24.94 -25.95 -14.78
C ALA A 60 -24.87 -24.62 -14.02
N ALA A 61 -26.00 -23.95 -13.82
CA ALA A 61 -26.09 -22.72 -13.03
C ALA A 61 -25.60 -22.92 -11.59
N ARG A 62 -25.95 -24.05 -10.96
CA ARG A 62 -25.50 -24.40 -9.59
C ARG A 62 -23.98 -24.60 -9.52
N ILE A 63 -23.37 -25.24 -10.52
CA ILE A 63 -21.91 -25.44 -10.58
C ILE A 63 -21.21 -24.09 -10.78
N ALA A 64 -21.71 -23.26 -11.71
CA ALA A 64 -21.18 -21.92 -11.94
C ALA A 64 -21.24 -21.05 -10.67
N TRP A 65 -22.37 -21.08 -9.96
CA TRP A 65 -22.54 -20.37 -8.68
C TRP A 65 -21.50 -20.80 -7.64
N ARG A 66 -21.24 -22.10 -7.49
CA ARG A 66 -20.20 -22.61 -6.58
C ARG A 66 -18.80 -22.15 -6.98
N GLY A 67 -18.52 -22.07 -8.28
CA GLY A 67 -17.26 -21.51 -8.79
C GLY A 67 -17.08 -20.06 -8.37
N VAL A 68 -18.09 -19.22 -8.59
CA VAL A 68 -18.09 -17.80 -8.21
C VAL A 68 -17.94 -17.64 -6.69
N GLN A 69 -18.65 -18.42 -5.87
CA GLN A 69 -18.51 -18.37 -4.41
C GLN A 69 -17.09 -18.71 -3.95
N LYS A 70 -16.47 -19.74 -4.55
CA LYS A 70 -15.09 -20.11 -4.23
C LYS A 70 -14.10 -19.01 -4.62
N GLN A 71 -14.31 -18.36 -5.77
CA GLN A 71 -13.49 -17.25 -6.24
C GLN A 71 -13.65 -16.00 -5.37
N ILE A 72 -14.87 -15.65 -4.95
CA ILE A 72 -15.11 -14.54 -4.02
C ILE A 72 -14.38 -14.80 -2.70
N HIS A 73 -14.46 -16.03 -2.17
CA HIS A 73 -13.80 -16.37 -0.92
C HIS A 73 -12.27 -16.30 -1.00
N SER A 74 -11.66 -16.80 -2.08
CA SER A 74 -10.20 -16.71 -2.26
C SER A 74 -9.72 -15.27 -2.49
N THR A 75 -10.49 -14.46 -3.22
CA THR A 75 -10.21 -13.04 -3.42
C THR A 75 -10.30 -12.28 -2.10
N ALA A 76 -11.33 -12.51 -1.28
CA ALA A 76 -11.47 -11.88 0.04
C ALA A 76 -10.26 -12.19 0.94
N GLN A 77 -9.81 -13.46 0.99
CA GLN A 77 -8.61 -13.83 1.74
C GLN A 77 -7.34 -13.16 1.21
N ASN A 78 -7.20 -13.02 -0.11
CA ASN A 78 -6.05 -12.36 -0.71
C ASN A 78 -6.05 -10.85 -0.40
N VAL A 79 -7.20 -10.20 -0.47
CA VAL A 79 -7.37 -8.78 -0.11
C VAL A 79 -7.04 -8.57 1.37
N GLU A 80 -7.54 -9.40 2.27
CA GLU A 80 -7.23 -9.32 3.70
C GLU A 80 -5.73 -9.48 3.99
N ARG A 81 -5.07 -10.41 3.29
CA ARG A 81 -3.61 -10.58 3.37
C ARG A 81 -2.85 -9.38 2.82
N GLN A 82 -3.36 -8.74 1.77
CA GLN A 82 -2.76 -7.53 1.21
C GLN A 82 -2.90 -6.35 2.17
N ILE A 83 -4.11 -6.11 2.69
CA ILE A 83 -4.40 -5.05 3.67
C ILE A 83 -3.53 -5.20 4.92
N SER A 84 -3.46 -6.40 5.50
CA SER A 84 -2.61 -6.65 6.67
C SER A 84 -1.11 -6.47 6.37
N ALA A 85 -0.65 -6.87 5.18
CA ALA A 85 0.73 -6.63 4.76
C ALA A 85 1.01 -5.14 4.53
N GLU A 86 0.04 -4.38 4.03
CA GLU A 86 0.14 -2.94 3.83
C GLU A 86 0.18 -2.20 5.16
N HIS A 87 -0.71 -2.52 6.11
CA HIS A 87 -0.67 -1.98 7.46
C HIS A 87 0.66 -2.27 8.17
N ALA A 88 1.22 -3.47 7.99
CA ALA A 88 2.53 -3.80 8.55
C ALA A 88 3.65 -2.96 7.93
N ARG A 89 3.58 -2.67 6.62
CA ARG A 89 4.53 -1.77 5.94
C ARG A 89 4.38 -0.33 6.44
N HIS A 90 3.15 0.19 6.50
CA HIS A 90 2.86 1.54 7.00
C HIS A 90 3.37 1.73 8.43
N ARG A 91 3.03 0.82 9.36
CA ARG A 91 3.53 0.89 10.74
C ARG A 91 5.07 0.87 10.82
N ARG A 92 5.73 0.10 9.96
CA ARG A 92 7.20 0.08 9.91
C ARG A 92 7.76 1.41 9.44
N THR A 93 7.20 1.98 8.37
CA THR A 93 7.60 3.29 7.87
C THR A 93 7.39 4.35 8.94
N GLU A 94 6.24 4.37 9.61
CA GLU A 94 5.94 5.31 10.71
C GLU A 94 6.96 5.22 11.84
N ARG A 95 7.36 4.00 12.24
CA ARG A 95 8.40 3.77 13.26
C ARG A 95 9.76 4.31 12.83
N VAL A 96 10.18 4.02 11.59
CA VAL A 96 11.46 4.51 11.06
C VAL A 96 11.45 6.04 10.96
N THR A 97 10.37 6.64 10.47
CA THR A 97 10.20 8.09 10.41
C THR A 97 10.23 8.70 11.81
N ALA A 98 9.53 8.12 12.78
CA ALA A 98 9.54 8.60 14.16
C ALA A 98 10.96 8.58 14.75
N LEU A 99 11.73 7.51 14.53
CA LEU A 99 13.14 7.43 14.96
C LEU A 99 13.99 8.53 14.31
N ALA A 100 13.87 8.71 12.99
CA ALA A 100 14.64 9.73 12.27
C ALA A 100 14.37 11.13 12.81
N VAL A 101 13.10 11.50 13.00
CA VAL A 101 12.72 12.80 13.57
C VAL A 101 13.19 12.91 15.03
N THR A 102 13.20 11.81 15.79
CA THR A 102 13.69 11.83 17.17
C THR A 102 15.19 12.09 17.26
N VAL A 103 15.99 11.48 16.37
CA VAL A 103 17.45 11.75 16.28
C VAL A 103 17.69 13.21 15.95
N GLU A 104 16.99 13.73 14.94
CA GLU A 104 17.13 15.12 14.52
C GLU A 104 16.76 16.09 15.66
N LEU A 105 15.66 15.80 16.36
CA LEU A 105 15.23 16.59 17.52
C LEU A 105 16.23 16.51 18.67
N ALA A 106 16.85 15.36 18.91
CA ALA A 106 17.91 15.21 19.90
C ALA A 106 19.16 16.03 19.52
N GLU A 107 19.54 16.06 18.24
CA GLU A 107 20.64 16.90 17.75
C GLU A 107 20.34 18.38 17.92
N ARG A 108 19.17 18.85 17.46
CA ARG A 108 18.71 20.24 17.62
C ARG A 108 18.70 20.67 19.09
N SER A 109 18.21 19.80 19.97
CA SER A 109 18.20 20.02 21.43
C SER A 109 19.61 20.15 22.01
N HIS A 110 20.53 19.28 21.58
CA HIS A 110 21.91 19.30 22.01
C HIS A 110 22.65 20.56 21.51
N GLN A 111 22.46 20.94 20.25
CA GLN A 111 23.00 22.18 19.68
C GLN A 111 22.51 23.41 20.44
N ALA A 112 21.20 23.52 20.68
CA ALA A 112 20.63 24.62 21.46
C ALA A 112 21.23 24.69 22.88
N ALA A 113 21.46 23.54 23.53
CA ALA A 113 22.14 23.51 24.83
C ALA A 113 23.61 23.98 24.75
N ARG A 114 24.33 23.67 23.67
CA ARG A 114 25.70 24.17 23.44
C ARG A 114 25.72 25.65 23.11
N GLU A 115 24.75 26.16 22.39
CA GLU A 115 24.60 27.59 22.12
C GLU A 115 24.30 28.36 23.39
N ALA A 116 23.38 27.86 24.23
CA ALA A 116 23.12 28.41 25.56
C ALA A 116 24.39 28.41 26.44
N ALA A 117 25.23 27.37 26.33
CA ALA A 117 26.53 27.32 27.00
C ALA A 117 27.44 28.48 26.59
N LYS A 118 27.55 28.72 25.28
CA LYS A 118 28.39 29.77 24.69
C LYS A 118 27.86 31.16 25.06
N ALA A 119 26.57 31.39 24.87
CA ALA A 119 25.88 32.64 25.20
C ALA A 119 26.07 33.00 26.69
N ARG A 120 26.10 32.01 27.57
CA ARG A 120 26.39 32.27 28.98
C ARG A 120 27.81 32.77 29.23
N THR A 121 28.81 32.22 28.54
CA THR A 121 30.21 32.58 28.78
C THR A 121 30.61 33.93 28.16
N ARG A 122 29.94 34.33 27.07
CA ARG A 122 30.39 35.45 26.22
C ARG A 122 29.27 36.30 25.62
N GLY A 123 28.02 35.91 25.83
CA GLY A 123 26.86 36.49 25.14
C GLY A 123 26.15 37.56 25.95
N THR A 124 25.24 38.25 25.26
CA THR A 124 24.37 39.28 25.82
C THR A 124 23.18 38.67 26.59
N ALA A 125 22.51 39.47 27.42
CA ALA A 125 21.29 39.03 28.13
C ALA A 125 20.17 38.61 27.17
N ASP A 126 20.07 39.27 26.02
CA ASP A 126 19.10 38.97 24.97
C ASP A 126 19.39 37.61 24.32
N GLU A 127 20.66 37.29 24.05
CA GLU A 127 21.07 35.97 23.53
C GLU A 127 20.74 34.84 24.51
N ILE A 128 20.96 35.06 25.82
CA ILE A 128 20.60 34.07 26.85
C ILE A 128 19.08 33.85 26.87
N THR A 129 18.31 34.93 26.72
CA THR A 129 16.84 34.87 26.68
C THR A 129 16.34 34.12 25.45
N ALA A 130 16.91 34.41 24.27
CA ALA A 130 16.60 33.71 23.03
C ALA A 130 16.94 32.21 23.11
N CYS A 131 18.11 31.86 23.69
CA CYS A 131 18.48 30.46 23.90
C CYS A 131 17.51 29.75 24.86
N SER A 132 17.05 30.42 25.90
CA SER A 132 16.07 29.88 26.85
C SER A 132 14.72 29.59 26.17
N GLN A 133 14.22 30.54 25.36
CA GLN A 133 12.99 30.37 24.58
C GLN A 133 13.12 29.19 23.60
N ARG A 134 14.24 29.12 22.87
CA ARG A 134 14.54 28.00 21.95
C ARG A 134 14.54 26.65 22.66
N LEU A 135 15.13 26.56 23.85
CA LEU A 135 15.13 25.33 24.65
C LEU A 135 13.74 24.92 25.14
N GLN A 136 12.85 25.89 25.37
CA GLN A 136 11.45 25.68 25.74
C GLN A 136 10.62 25.19 24.56
N GLU A 137 10.76 25.77 23.37
CA GLU A 137 10.12 25.27 22.13
C GLU A 137 10.49 23.79 21.89
N LEU A 138 11.79 23.50 21.95
CA LEU A 138 12.29 22.13 21.77
C LEU A 138 11.83 21.20 22.91
N HIS A 139 11.53 21.71 24.09
CA HIS A 139 10.99 20.88 25.18
C HIS A 139 9.60 20.35 24.85
N ASP A 140 8.74 21.16 24.25
CA ASP A 140 7.39 20.76 23.90
C ASP A 140 7.40 19.81 22.69
N GLU A 141 8.26 20.05 21.70
CA GLU A 141 8.52 19.08 20.61
C GLU A 141 8.98 17.72 21.16
N ARG A 142 9.90 17.70 22.14
CA ARG A 142 10.36 16.45 22.78
C ARG A 142 9.24 15.70 23.48
N LYS A 143 8.30 16.40 24.13
CA LYS A 143 7.13 15.77 24.77
C LYS A 143 6.20 15.11 23.76
N VAL A 144 5.92 15.79 22.65
CA VAL A 144 5.11 15.21 21.55
C VAL A 144 5.77 13.95 21.02
N MET A 145 7.10 13.98 20.84
CA MET A 145 7.83 12.82 20.34
C MET A 145 7.83 11.65 21.34
N LEU A 146 7.93 11.90 22.66
CA LEU A 146 7.79 10.85 23.68
C LEU A 146 6.43 10.15 23.57
N ALA A 147 5.35 10.90 23.46
CA ALA A 147 4.00 10.33 23.28
C ALA A 147 3.92 9.50 21.98
N ARG A 148 4.53 10.00 20.89
CA ARG A 148 4.56 9.28 19.60
C ARG A 148 5.31 7.95 19.70
N LEU A 149 6.49 7.93 20.33
CA LEU A 149 7.26 6.70 20.54
C LEU A 149 6.49 5.68 21.39
N GLN A 150 5.79 6.15 22.43
CA GLN A 150 4.95 5.31 23.26
C GLN A 150 3.78 4.71 22.47
N LEU A 151 3.06 5.52 21.68
CA LEU A 151 1.94 5.06 20.84
C LEU A 151 2.37 4.04 19.79
N LEU A 152 3.59 4.15 19.27
CA LEU A 152 4.14 3.22 18.30
C LEU A 152 4.64 1.91 18.92
N GLY A 153 4.59 1.75 20.25
CA GLY A 153 5.10 0.58 20.97
C GLY A 153 6.61 0.43 20.77
N MET A 154 7.35 1.51 21.01
CA MET A 154 8.81 1.58 20.88
C MET A 154 9.43 1.82 22.26
N GLU A 155 9.25 0.87 23.18
CA GLU A 155 9.54 1.04 24.61
C GLU A 155 11.02 1.32 24.89
N SER A 156 11.92 0.62 24.17
CA SER A 156 13.37 0.81 24.27
C SER A 156 13.78 2.24 23.88
N SER A 157 13.39 2.65 22.67
CA SER A 157 13.59 4.02 22.17
C SER A 157 12.93 5.08 23.06
N PHE A 158 11.72 4.83 23.55
CA PHE A 158 11.02 5.71 24.48
C PHE A 158 11.83 5.92 25.76
N GLY A 159 12.32 4.84 26.39
CA GLY A 159 13.09 4.91 27.63
C GLY A 159 14.41 5.67 27.46
N ALA A 160 15.14 5.39 26.37
CA ALA A 160 16.36 6.11 26.04
C ALA A 160 16.08 7.61 25.79
N PHE A 161 15.05 7.93 25.02
CA PHE A 161 14.69 9.31 24.72
C PHE A 161 14.16 10.07 25.93
N ALA A 162 13.44 9.41 26.83
CA ALA A 162 12.98 9.99 28.10
C ALA A 162 14.18 10.36 28.99
N THR A 163 15.19 9.51 29.05
CA THR A 163 16.44 9.78 29.78
C THR A 163 17.16 10.99 29.20
N PHE A 164 17.27 11.06 27.87
CA PHE A 164 17.81 12.23 27.17
C PHE A 164 17.00 13.51 27.44
N HIS A 165 15.66 13.44 27.36
CA HIS A 165 14.77 14.56 27.66
C HIS A 165 14.99 15.10 29.08
N LEU A 166 15.10 14.22 30.08
CA LEU A 166 15.38 14.62 31.46
C LEU A 166 16.77 15.27 31.60
N ALA A 167 17.79 14.74 30.91
CA ALA A 167 19.14 15.32 30.92
C ALA A 167 19.17 16.74 30.32
N ILE A 168 18.50 16.95 29.19
CA ILE A 168 18.35 18.29 28.59
C ILE A 168 17.61 19.22 29.55
N ASN A 169 16.51 18.78 30.16
CA ASN A 169 15.73 19.62 31.08
C ASN A 169 16.55 20.00 32.32
N LYS A 170 17.32 19.06 32.89
CA LYS A 170 18.29 19.34 33.96
C LYS A 170 19.33 20.38 33.54
N THR A 171 19.84 20.27 32.32
CA THR A 171 20.81 21.21 31.75
C THR A 171 20.20 22.60 31.56
N ALA A 172 19.01 22.69 30.98
CA ALA A 172 18.27 23.94 30.80
C ALA A 172 17.97 24.62 32.15
N ARG A 173 17.54 23.87 33.17
CA ARG A 173 17.31 24.41 34.54
C ARG A 173 18.58 24.84 35.27
N SER A 174 19.74 24.38 34.83
CA SER A 174 21.03 24.84 35.33
C SER A 174 21.59 26.04 34.57
N LEU A 175 20.86 26.56 33.58
CA LEU A 175 21.26 27.78 32.89
C LEU A 175 21.38 28.92 33.93
N GLY A 176 22.55 29.56 33.98
CA GLY A 176 22.90 30.56 34.99
C GLY A 176 23.58 30.03 36.27
N LYS A 177 23.61 28.71 36.51
CA LYS A 177 24.22 28.09 37.71
C LYS A 177 25.60 27.49 37.44
N PRO A 178 26.59 27.54 38.36
CA PRO A 178 27.98 27.16 38.07
C PRO A 178 28.15 25.70 37.59
N ASP A 179 27.20 24.81 37.90
CA ASP A 179 27.16 23.39 37.52
C ASP A 179 26.75 23.10 36.07
N PHE A 180 26.38 24.12 35.29
CA PHE A 180 25.85 23.93 33.93
C PHE A 180 26.80 23.20 32.97
N LEU A 181 28.09 23.55 32.95
CA LEU A 181 29.06 22.95 32.03
C LEU A 181 29.26 21.46 32.34
N GLN A 182 29.24 21.10 33.62
CA GLN A 182 29.29 19.71 34.05
C GLN A 182 28.07 18.95 33.51
N LYS A 183 26.85 19.47 33.72
CA LYS A 183 25.60 18.84 33.24
C LYS A 183 25.55 18.72 31.71
N ALA A 184 26.03 19.74 30.99
CA ALA A 184 26.12 19.69 29.54
C ALA A 184 27.10 18.60 29.05
N THR A 185 28.16 18.32 29.82
CA THR A 185 29.13 17.26 29.53
C THR A 185 28.56 15.88 29.84
N GLU A 186 27.85 15.72 30.97
CA GLU A 186 27.15 14.49 31.36
C GLU A 186 26.10 14.04 30.35
N MET A 187 25.57 14.97 29.54
CA MET A 187 24.61 14.67 28.47
C MET A 187 25.23 13.91 27.27
N LEU A 188 26.53 14.05 27.00
CA LEU A 188 27.19 13.43 25.85
C LEU A 188 27.04 11.89 25.82
N PRO A 189 27.38 11.14 26.89
CA PRO A 189 27.19 9.70 26.90
C PRO A 189 25.71 9.30 26.81
N ILE A 190 24.79 10.11 27.35
CA ILE A 190 23.34 9.86 27.27
C ILE A 190 22.87 9.97 25.82
N LYS A 191 23.34 10.98 25.07
CA LYS A 191 23.06 11.13 23.64
C LYS A 191 23.65 9.97 22.83
N ALA A 192 24.87 9.52 23.14
CA ALA A 192 25.47 8.36 22.47
C ALA A 192 24.62 7.09 22.69
N ALA A 193 24.26 6.80 23.95
CA ALA A 193 23.41 5.65 24.29
C ALA A 193 22.02 5.72 23.62
N LEU A 194 21.46 6.92 23.45
CA LEU A 194 20.23 7.13 22.69
C LEU A 194 20.38 6.69 21.23
N VAL A 195 21.45 7.14 20.56
CA VAL A 195 21.72 6.78 19.17
C VAL A 195 21.94 5.28 19.02
N ASP A 196 22.71 4.66 19.92
CA ASP A 196 22.94 3.21 19.91
C ASP A 196 21.63 2.42 20.06
N THR A 197 20.76 2.87 20.96
CA THR A 197 19.44 2.25 21.16
C THR A 197 18.60 2.33 19.89
N PHE A 198 18.59 3.48 19.22
CA PHE A 198 17.83 3.67 18.00
C PHE A 198 18.39 2.85 16.82
N MET A 199 19.71 2.74 16.71
CA MET A 199 20.36 1.87 15.73
C MET A 199 20.01 0.40 15.98
N GLY A 200 19.93 -0.02 17.24
CA GLY A 200 19.44 -1.34 17.64
C GLY A 200 18.00 -1.58 17.15
N ASP A 201 17.08 -0.65 17.43
CA ASP A 201 15.69 -0.76 17.01
C ASP A 201 15.54 -0.74 15.47
N LEU A 202 16.30 0.09 14.75
CA LEU A 202 16.35 0.08 13.28
C LEU A 202 16.82 -1.27 12.73
N ASN A 203 17.84 -1.87 13.34
CA ASN A 203 18.34 -3.18 12.92
C ASN A 203 17.30 -4.29 13.15
N VAL A 204 16.58 -4.25 14.28
CA VAL A 204 15.45 -5.17 14.55
C VAL A 204 14.36 -5.01 13.49
N GLN A 205 14.01 -3.78 13.11
CA GLN A 205 13.04 -3.51 12.04
C GLN A 205 13.55 -4.00 10.66
N ALA A 206 14.85 -3.89 10.38
CA ALA A 206 15.46 -4.39 9.15
C ALA A 206 15.45 -5.92 9.07
N GLU A 207 15.85 -6.60 10.13
CA GLU A 207 15.86 -8.06 10.20
C GLU A 207 14.45 -8.66 10.16
N GLY A 208 13.47 -8.02 10.82
CA GLY A 208 12.06 -8.41 10.73
C GLY A 208 11.55 -8.43 9.28
N ALA A 209 11.93 -7.42 8.49
CA ALA A 209 11.56 -7.35 7.08
C ALA A 209 12.26 -8.39 6.20
N LYS A 210 13.57 -8.61 6.41
CA LYS A 210 14.31 -9.67 5.70
C LYS A 210 13.71 -11.05 5.99
N ARG A 211 13.34 -11.33 7.25
CA ARG A 211 12.67 -12.59 7.64
C ARG A 211 11.31 -12.73 6.98
N ALA A 212 10.51 -11.67 6.91
CA ALA A 212 9.23 -11.67 6.22
C ALA A 212 9.39 -11.96 4.71
N GLU A 213 10.40 -11.37 4.06
CA GLU A 213 10.70 -11.63 2.66
C GLU A 213 11.16 -13.07 2.40
N ARG A 214 12.06 -13.61 3.25
CA ARG A 214 12.48 -15.01 3.18
C ARG A 214 11.30 -15.98 3.28
N LYS A 215 10.38 -15.74 4.23
CA LYS A 215 9.15 -16.56 4.37
C LYS A 215 8.26 -16.50 3.12
N LYS A 216 8.21 -15.36 2.41
CA LYS A 216 7.48 -15.26 1.13
C LYS A 216 8.14 -16.11 0.04
N ARG A 217 9.47 -16.08 -0.08
CA ARG A 217 10.20 -16.89 -1.07
C ARG A 217 9.99 -18.39 -0.88
N PHE A 218 10.01 -18.88 0.36
CA PHE A 218 9.79 -20.30 0.66
C PHE A 218 8.34 -20.76 0.52
N ARG A 219 7.36 -19.83 0.56
CA ARG A 219 5.93 -20.14 0.39
C ARG A 219 5.42 -20.01 -1.03
N LEU A 220 6.26 -19.58 -1.97
CA LEU A 220 5.92 -19.72 -3.39
C LEU A 220 5.87 -21.23 -3.65
N PRO A 221 4.67 -21.77 -3.93
CA PRO A 221 4.56 -23.20 -4.09
C PRO A 221 5.38 -23.56 -5.32
N TRP A 222 6.26 -24.55 -5.19
CA TRP A 222 6.94 -25.18 -6.33
C TRP A 222 5.93 -25.79 -7.33
N THR A 223 4.63 -25.74 -7.03
CA THR A 223 3.59 -26.11 -7.97
C THR A 223 3.53 -25.12 -9.13
N ARG A 224 4.20 -25.56 -10.20
CA ARG A 224 3.70 -25.57 -11.57
C ARG A 224 3.59 -24.19 -12.20
N GLN A 225 4.69 -23.80 -12.85
CA GLN A 225 4.60 -23.29 -14.22
C GLN A 225 3.79 -24.31 -15.05
N VAL A 226 2.47 -24.36 -14.89
CA VAL A 226 1.62 -24.79 -16.00
C VAL A 226 1.72 -23.62 -16.94
N ALA A 227 2.40 -23.82 -18.06
CA ALA A 227 2.38 -22.93 -19.18
C ALA A 227 0.91 -22.57 -19.48
N THR A 228 0.49 -21.37 -19.08
CA THR A 228 -0.57 -20.67 -19.77
C THR A 228 0.07 -20.09 -21.02
N GLU A 229 0.46 -20.97 -21.94
CA GLU A 229 0.62 -20.60 -23.35
C GLU A 229 -0.77 -20.19 -23.84
N GLY A 230 -0.94 -18.92 -24.22
CA GLY A 230 -2.02 -18.52 -25.12
C GLY A 230 -3.29 -17.92 -24.52
N VAL A 231 -3.26 -17.32 -23.33
CA VAL A 231 -4.33 -16.38 -22.94
C VAL A 231 -3.71 -15.00 -22.74
N ASP A 232 -3.80 -14.17 -23.77
CA ASP A 232 -3.40 -12.78 -23.70
C ASP A 232 -4.16 -12.10 -22.55
N PRO A 233 -3.47 -11.37 -21.66
CA PRO A 233 -4.13 -10.61 -20.61
C PRO A 233 -5.07 -9.60 -21.27
N ILE A 234 -6.37 -9.76 -21.04
CA ILE A 234 -7.37 -8.74 -21.40
C ILE A 234 -6.87 -7.43 -20.77
N PRO A 235 -6.67 -6.36 -21.57
CA PRO A 235 -6.24 -5.08 -21.04
C PRO A 235 -7.23 -4.66 -19.97
N ALA A 236 -6.74 -4.51 -18.73
CA ALA A 236 -7.51 -3.89 -17.68
C ALA A 236 -7.71 -2.43 -18.10
N ASP A 237 -8.89 -2.13 -18.64
CA ASP A 237 -9.41 -0.78 -18.71
C ASP A 237 -9.50 -0.27 -17.28
N ASN A 238 -8.40 0.31 -16.79
CA ASN A 238 -8.41 1.15 -15.61
C ASN A 238 -9.25 2.37 -16.01
N PRO A 239 -10.45 2.56 -15.43
CA PRO A 239 -11.16 3.81 -15.64
C PRO A 239 -10.23 4.93 -15.17
N SER A 240 -9.89 5.84 -16.09
CA SER A 240 -9.21 7.07 -15.73
C SER A 240 -10.00 7.73 -14.60
N PRO A 241 -9.35 8.18 -13.53
CA PRO A 241 -10.03 8.95 -12.50
C PRO A 241 -10.58 10.21 -13.18
N GLU A 242 -11.91 10.28 -13.33
CA GLU A 242 -12.60 11.51 -13.71
C GLU A 242 -12.13 12.62 -12.76
N GLU A 243 -11.46 13.61 -13.36
CA GLU A 243 -11.10 14.86 -12.72
C GLU A 243 -12.39 15.49 -12.19
N THR A 244 -12.61 15.37 -10.89
CA THR A 244 -13.67 16.11 -10.21
C THR A 244 -13.22 17.56 -10.16
N GLU A 245 -13.68 18.34 -11.14
CA GLU A 245 -13.47 19.78 -11.21
C GLU A 245 -13.80 20.42 -9.86
N SER A 246 -12.76 21.05 -9.31
CA SER A 246 -12.83 21.78 -8.06
C SER A 246 -13.72 23.01 -8.27
N SER A 247 -14.95 22.95 -7.78
CA SER A 247 -15.84 24.10 -7.65
C SER A 247 -15.27 25.07 -6.60
N SER A 248 -14.41 25.97 -7.05
CA SER A 248 -14.00 27.21 -6.39
C SER A 248 -15.23 28.03 -5.97
N ARG A 249 -15.62 27.92 -4.70
CA ARG A 249 -16.52 28.88 -4.05
C ARG A 249 -15.67 29.91 -3.30
N GLY A 250 -15.58 31.09 -3.89
CA GLY A 250 -14.93 32.26 -3.29
C GLY A 250 -15.59 32.67 -1.97
N SER A 251 -14.79 32.67 -0.90
CA SER A 251 -15.11 33.39 0.33
C SER A 251 -14.68 34.84 0.21
N LYS A 252 -15.65 35.76 0.28
CA LYS A 252 -15.42 37.20 0.41
C LYS A 252 -14.77 37.52 1.77
N PRO A 253 -13.81 38.46 1.85
CA PRO A 253 -13.34 38.98 3.12
C PRO A 253 -14.38 39.94 3.72
N SER A 254 -14.85 39.63 4.93
CA SER A 254 -15.62 40.55 5.76
C SER A 254 -14.65 41.46 6.51
N ARG A 255 -14.64 42.76 6.15
CA ARG A 255 -14.00 43.82 6.94
C ARG A 255 -14.78 44.04 8.24
N ARG A 256 -14.10 43.97 9.38
CA ARG A 256 -14.33 44.82 10.54
C ARG A 256 -12.98 45.14 11.17
#